data_AF-A0A6J2KLP4-F1
#
_entry.id   AF-A0A6J2KLP4-F1
#
_cell.length_a   1.000
_cell.length_b   1.000
_cell.length_c   1.000
_cell.angle_alpha   90.00
_cell.angle_beta   90.00
_cell.angle_gamma   90.00
#
_symmetry.space_group_name_H-M   'P 1'
#
loop_
_entity.id
_entity.type
_entity.pdbx_description
1 polymer ?
#
loop_
_entity_poly.entity_id
_entity_poly.type
_entity_poly.pdbx_seq_one_letter_code
_entity_poly.pdbx_strand_id
1 'polypeptide(L)'
;MGIGHHHTGKVTETCVAQLRSLVNQFNVTSGLVLPQITGHIPKLHIDTTQIQIPNGIQLADPNFHQPAPIEILISADLFWEILGRETHSLGPNNPKLRNSQFGWIIAGLMTTITTSHKTVHCNHSIISNSLNDDDTKIHNDLTKFWELEEVPLRLR
;
A
#
# COMPACT_ATOMS: atom_id res chain seq x y z
N MET A 1 -0.15 11.17 3.35
CA MET A 1 0.56 12.46 3.13
C MET A 1 0.44 12.80 1.67
N GLY A 2 -0.30 13.86 1.34
CA GLY A 2 -0.23 14.49 0.03
C GLY A 2 0.61 15.75 0.15
N ILE A 3 1.56 15.94 -0.75
CA ILE A 3 2.20 17.23 -0.99
C ILE A 3 1.60 17.72 -2.30
N GLY A 4 1.09 18.96 -2.34
CA GLY A 4 0.43 19.55 -3.51
C GLY A 4 -1.01 20.00 -3.25
N HIS A 5 -1.40 21.14 -3.84
CA HIS A 5 -2.75 21.71 -3.81
C HIS A 5 -3.39 21.61 -5.20
N HIS A 6 -3.46 20.39 -5.74
CA HIS A 6 -4.08 20.10 -7.03
C HIS A 6 -5.18 19.04 -6.85
N HIS A 7 -6.38 19.30 -7.36
CA HIS A 7 -7.52 18.39 -7.29
C HIS A 7 -7.38 17.25 -8.33
N THR A 8 -6.41 16.37 -8.12
CA THR A 8 -6.24 15.14 -8.92
C THR A 8 -7.08 14.02 -8.30
N GLY A 9 -8.38 14.05 -8.63
CA GLY A 9 -9.33 13.00 -8.26
C GLY A 9 -10.71 13.58 -8.06
N LYS A 10 -11.60 13.40 -9.04
CA LYS A 10 -13.03 13.65 -8.81
C LYS A 10 -13.53 12.49 -7.96
N VAL A 11 -13.60 12.69 -6.64
CA VAL A 11 -14.36 11.79 -5.76
C VAL A 11 -15.82 11.96 -6.17
N THR A 12 -16.31 11.04 -6.99
CA THR A 12 -17.69 11.10 -7.50
C THR A 12 -18.68 10.66 -6.44
N GLU A 13 -18.26 9.80 -5.51
CA GLU A 13 -19.10 9.15 -4.53
C GLU A 13 -18.33 8.97 -3.22
N THR A 14 -19.02 9.16 -2.09
CA THR A 14 -18.49 8.85 -0.76
C THR A 14 -19.42 7.82 -0.14
N CYS A 15 -18.88 6.69 0.29
CA CYS A 15 -19.60 5.72 1.09
C CYS A 15 -18.89 5.58 2.43
N VAL A 16 -19.70 5.53 3.47
CA VAL A 16 -19.29 5.44 4.87
C VAL A 16 -19.35 3.97 5.26
N ALA A 17 -18.19 3.34 5.42
CA ALA A 17 -18.08 1.94 5.84
C ALA A 17 -17.67 1.87 7.31
N GLN A 18 -18.35 1.01 8.07
CA GLN A 18 -17.92 0.65 9.42
C GLN A 18 -17.00 -0.56 9.37
N LEU A 19 -15.75 -0.36 9.79
CA LEU A 19 -14.76 -1.40 9.90
C LEU A 19 -14.75 -1.91 11.33
N ARG A 20 -14.87 -3.22 11.49
CA ARG A 20 -14.79 -3.88 12.79
C ARG A 20 -13.64 -4.87 12.78
N SER A 21 -12.81 -4.80 13.82
CA SER A 21 -11.76 -5.78 14.03
C SER A 21 -12.33 -7.16 14.29
N LEU A 22 -11.72 -8.17 13.65
CA LEU A 22 -12.08 -9.58 13.84
C LEU A 22 -11.48 -10.15 15.14
N VAL A 23 -10.51 -9.45 15.71
CA VAL A 23 -9.65 -9.96 16.79
C VAL A 23 -9.72 -9.11 18.06
N ASN A 24 -9.93 -7.79 17.91
CA ASN A 24 -10.01 -6.84 19.02
C ASN A 24 -11.39 -6.18 19.11
N GLN A 25 -11.67 -5.52 20.24
CA GLN A 25 -12.84 -4.65 20.39
C GLN A 25 -12.60 -3.26 19.77
N PHE A 26 -12.20 -3.24 18.49
CA PHE A 26 -11.95 -2.01 17.75
C PHE A 26 -12.95 -1.83 16.60
N ASN A 27 -13.46 -0.62 16.46
CA ASN A 27 -14.30 -0.20 15.35
C ASN A 27 -13.90 1.21 14.88
N VAL A 28 -14.02 1.45 13.58
CA VAL A 28 -13.76 2.76 13.00
C VAL A 28 -14.61 2.95 11.77
N THR A 29 -14.91 4.19 11.45
CA THR A 29 -15.67 4.54 10.25
C THR A 29 -14.71 5.12 9.22
N SER A 30 -14.66 4.54 8.03
CA SER A 30 -13.86 5.06 6.90
C SER A 30 -14.79 5.55 5.79
N GLY A 31 -14.46 6.69 5.19
CA GLY A 31 -15.34 7.44 4.28
C GLY A 31 -14.70 7.72 2.93
N LEU A 32 -14.33 6.68 2.18
CA LEU A 32 -13.92 6.83 0.79
C LEU A 32 -14.09 5.50 0.04
N VAL A 33 -14.92 5.50 -1.00
CA VAL A 33 -15.01 4.38 -1.94
C VAL A 33 -14.43 4.84 -3.27
N LEU A 34 -13.33 4.20 -3.65
CA LEU A 34 -12.78 4.32 -5.00
C LEU A 34 -13.22 3.08 -5.79
N PRO A 35 -13.63 3.22 -7.07
CA PRO A 35 -14.15 2.10 -7.85
C PRO A 35 -13.13 0.97 -8.00
N GLN A 36 -11.84 1.29 -8.00
CA GLN A 36 -10.76 0.33 -7.84
C GLN A 36 -9.55 1.04 -7.23
N ILE A 37 -9.11 0.55 -6.07
CA ILE A 37 -7.96 1.11 -5.35
C ILE A 37 -6.65 0.62 -5.96
N THR A 38 -6.53 -0.70 -6.13
CA THR A 38 -5.39 -1.38 -6.77
C THR A 38 -5.86 -2.61 -7.55
N GLY A 39 -4.95 -3.22 -8.32
CA GLY A 39 -5.12 -4.63 -8.73
C GLY A 39 -5.02 -5.59 -7.54
N HIS A 40 -5.00 -6.89 -7.82
CA HIS A 40 -4.81 -7.92 -6.79
C HIS A 40 -3.46 -7.76 -6.08
N ILE A 41 -3.49 -7.76 -4.75
CA ILE A 41 -2.31 -7.77 -3.89
C ILE A 41 -2.45 -8.95 -2.91
N PRO A 42 -1.43 -9.81 -2.80
CA PRO A 42 -0.28 -9.90 -3.69
C PRO A 42 -0.70 -10.25 -5.13
N LYS A 43 0.14 -9.91 -6.12
CA LYS A 43 -0.14 -10.24 -7.54
C LYS A 43 -0.13 -11.76 -7.80
N LEU A 44 0.62 -12.49 -6.98
CA LEU A 44 0.78 -13.93 -7.04
C LEU A 44 0.56 -14.51 -5.64
N HIS A 45 0.12 -15.77 -5.59
CA HIS A 45 0.06 -16.50 -4.33
C HIS A 45 1.45 -16.60 -3.70
N ILE A 46 1.51 -16.44 -2.39
CA ILE A 46 2.76 -16.52 -1.63
C ILE A 46 2.79 -17.84 -0.86
N ASP A 47 3.87 -18.59 -1.02
CA ASP A 47 4.08 -19.79 -0.23
C ASP A 47 4.48 -19.40 1.20
N THR A 48 3.59 -19.67 2.15
CA THR A 48 3.77 -19.36 3.56
C THR A 48 4.28 -20.55 4.39
N THR A 49 4.62 -21.68 3.77
CA THR A 49 5.02 -22.91 4.50
C THR A 49 6.23 -22.72 5.40
N GLN A 50 7.15 -21.83 5.01
CA GLN A 50 8.35 -21.50 5.79
C GLN A 50 8.13 -20.36 6.81
N ILE A 51 6.97 -19.71 6.78
CA ILE A 51 6.65 -18.59 7.67
C ILE A 51 6.02 -19.15 8.94
N GLN A 52 6.82 -19.23 10.00
CA GLN A 52 6.35 -19.70 11.29
C GLN A 52 5.80 -18.53 12.12
N ILE A 53 4.48 -18.39 12.14
CA ILE A 53 3.81 -17.41 13.00
C ILE A 53 3.71 -17.99 14.43
N PRO A 54 4.21 -17.30 15.46
CA PRO A 54 4.10 -17.75 16.84
C PRO A 54 2.65 -17.98 17.29
N ASN A 55 2.46 -18.98 18.16
CA ASN A 55 1.16 -19.24 18.77
C ASN A 55 0.65 -17.99 19.52
N GLY A 56 -0.65 -17.71 19.39
CA GLY A 56 -1.31 -16.56 20.02
C GLY A 56 -1.30 -15.28 19.18
N ILE A 57 -0.61 -15.26 18.03
CA ILE A 57 -0.68 -14.16 17.08
C ILE A 57 -1.85 -14.38 16.13
N GLN A 58 -2.78 -13.43 16.12
CA GLN A 58 -3.88 -13.37 15.15
C GLN A 58 -3.59 -12.27 14.13
N LEU A 59 -3.55 -12.65 12.85
CA LEU A 59 -3.31 -11.71 11.76
C LEU A 59 -4.53 -10.84 11.50
N ALA A 60 -4.29 -9.59 11.09
CA ALA A 60 -5.34 -8.69 10.61
C ALA A 60 -5.98 -9.18 9.31
N ASP A 61 -5.19 -9.85 8.48
CA ASP A 61 -5.65 -10.54 7.28
C ASP A 61 -5.10 -11.98 7.28
N PRO A 62 -5.92 -12.99 7.65
CA PRO A 62 -5.53 -14.40 7.59
C PRO A 62 -5.22 -14.89 6.16
N ASN A 63 -5.73 -14.21 5.13
CA ASN A 63 -5.59 -14.58 3.72
C ASN A 63 -4.59 -13.71 2.98
N PHE A 64 -3.70 -12.99 3.67
CA PHE A 64 -2.68 -12.08 3.10
C PHE A 64 -1.80 -12.68 1.99
N HIS A 65 -1.73 -14.00 1.92
CA HIS A 65 -0.93 -14.78 0.98
C HIS A 65 -1.68 -15.07 -0.34
N GLN A 66 -2.97 -14.77 -0.41
CA GLN A 66 -3.83 -15.01 -1.58
C GLN A 66 -4.05 -13.70 -2.34
N PRO A 67 -3.97 -13.70 -3.69
CA PRO A 67 -4.29 -12.52 -4.48
C PRO A 67 -5.74 -12.06 -4.27
N ALA A 68 -5.92 -10.86 -3.73
CA ALA A 68 -7.22 -10.24 -3.51
C ALA A 68 -7.18 -8.73 -3.82
N PRO A 69 -8.27 -8.11 -4.28
CA PRO A 69 -8.34 -6.67 -4.44
C PRO A 69 -8.33 -5.97 -3.07
N ILE A 70 -7.76 -4.76 -2.99
CA ILE A 70 -7.94 -3.92 -1.80
C ILE A 70 -9.37 -3.35 -1.84
N GLU A 71 -10.16 -3.70 -0.85
CA GLU A 71 -11.56 -3.24 -0.73
C GLU A 71 -11.66 -1.87 -0.05
N ILE A 72 -10.72 -1.54 0.84
CA ILE A 72 -10.79 -0.37 1.71
C ILE A 72 -9.42 0.30 1.83
N LEU A 73 -9.37 1.61 1.59
CA LEU A 73 -8.24 2.46 2.00
C LEU A 73 -8.51 3.07 3.37
N ILE A 74 -7.50 2.99 4.23
CA ILE A 74 -7.50 3.66 5.52
C ILE A 74 -6.88 5.05 5.32
N SER A 75 -7.65 6.07 5.66
CA SER A 75 -7.21 7.46 5.59
C SER A 75 -6.04 7.73 6.56
N ALA A 76 -5.20 8.71 6.22
CA ALA A 76 -3.95 8.97 6.94
C ALA A 76 -4.15 9.54 8.36
N ASP A 77 -5.30 10.14 8.62
CA ASP A 77 -5.78 10.56 9.94
C ASP A 77 -5.97 9.35 10.88
N LEU A 78 -6.56 8.27 10.39
CA LEU A 78 -6.79 7.04 11.16
C LEU A 78 -5.55 6.15 11.29
N PHE A 79 -4.58 6.31 10.39
CA PHE A 79 -3.40 5.44 10.31
C PHE A 79 -2.67 5.28 11.64
N TRP A 80 -2.45 6.38 12.37
CA TRP A 80 -1.71 6.36 13.64
C TRP A 80 -2.51 5.79 14.81
N GLU A 81 -3.84 5.82 14.74
CA GLU A 81 -4.72 5.21 15.75
C GLU A 81 -4.78 3.69 15.56
N ILE A 82 -4.74 3.25 14.30
CA ILE A 82 -4.82 1.84 13.93
C ILE A 82 -3.48 1.14 14.10
N LEU A 83 -2.37 1.76 13.66
CA LEU A 83 -1.06 1.13 13.69
C LEU A 83 -0.48 1.13 15.10
N GLY A 84 -0.27 -0.06 15.65
CA GLY A 84 0.36 -0.22 16.95
C GLY A 84 1.88 -0.02 16.90
N ARG A 85 2.54 -0.13 18.05
CA ARG A 85 3.98 0.08 18.21
C ARG A 85 4.78 -1.20 18.27
N GLU A 86 4.16 -2.31 18.65
CA GLU A 86 4.83 -3.58 18.86
C GLU A 86 5.20 -4.23 17.53
N THR A 87 6.42 -4.73 17.47
CA THR A 87 6.94 -5.48 16.32
C THR A 87 7.54 -6.79 16.79
N HIS A 88 7.33 -7.84 16.02
CA HIS A 88 7.91 -9.14 16.26
C HIS A 88 8.63 -9.63 15.00
N SER A 89 9.91 -10.00 15.12
CA SER A 89 10.68 -10.50 13.99
C SER A 89 10.49 -12.01 13.84
N LEU A 90 10.20 -12.49 12.62
CA LEU A 90 10.13 -13.93 12.33
C LEU A 90 11.50 -14.54 12.00
N GLY A 91 12.58 -13.83 12.32
CA GLY A 91 13.95 -14.25 12.08
C GLY A 91 14.61 -13.58 10.86
N PRO A 92 15.88 -13.91 10.58
CA PRO A 92 16.61 -13.37 9.45
C PRO A 92 15.94 -13.75 8.11
N ASN A 93 15.89 -12.81 7.16
CA ASN A 93 15.29 -12.99 5.83
C ASN A 93 13.80 -13.35 5.79
N ASN A 94 13.11 -13.22 6.93
CA ASN A 94 11.68 -13.38 7.06
C ASN A 94 10.99 -12.03 7.29
N PRO A 95 9.68 -11.92 7.00
CA PRO A 95 8.95 -10.70 7.29
C PRO A 95 8.85 -10.45 8.79
N LYS A 96 8.53 -9.22 9.15
CA LYS A 96 8.23 -8.80 10.51
C LYS A 96 6.73 -8.72 10.69
N LEU A 97 6.29 -8.95 11.92
CA LEU A 97 4.95 -8.69 12.36
C LEU A 97 4.88 -7.31 13.00
N ARG A 98 3.82 -6.58 12.74
CA ARG A 98 3.49 -5.28 13.35
C ARG A 98 2.10 -5.35 13.94
N ASN A 99 1.93 -5.02 15.22
CA ASN A 99 0.60 -5.04 15.80
C ASN A 99 -0.24 -3.87 15.27
N SER A 100 -1.54 -4.07 15.18
CA SER A 100 -2.52 -3.04 14.87
C SER A 100 -3.83 -3.31 15.60
N GLN A 101 -4.75 -2.35 15.58
CA GLN A 101 -6.09 -2.53 16.12
C GLN A 101 -6.89 -3.63 15.41
N PHE A 102 -6.55 -3.96 14.16
CA PHE A 102 -7.17 -5.04 13.40
C PHE A 102 -6.50 -6.41 13.59
N GLY A 103 -5.38 -6.49 14.32
CA GLY A 103 -4.55 -7.69 14.43
C GLY A 103 -3.13 -7.46 13.95
N TRP A 104 -2.34 -8.52 13.85
CA TRP A 104 -0.95 -8.43 13.41
C TRP A 104 -0.85 -8.34 11.88
N ILE A 105 -0.05 -7.40 11.40
CA ILE A 105 0.24 -7.16 9.99
C ILE A 105 1.59 -7.79 9.69
N ILE A 106 1.68 -8.57 8.61
CA ILE A 106 2.95 -9.07 8.06
C ILE A 106 3.53 -8.00 7.13
N ALA A 107 4.78 -7.61 7.36
CA ALA A 107 5.46 -6.58 6.58
C ALA A 107 6.94 -6.95 6.36
N GLY A 108 7.42 -6.77 5.13
CA GLY A 108 8.82 -7.00 4.77
C GLY A 108 8.98 -7.94 3.58
N LEU A 109 10.23 -8.25 3.27
CA LEU A 109 10.56 -9.14 2.17
C LEU A 109 10.08 -10.56 2.50
N MET A 110 9.32 -11.15 1.57
CA MET A 110 9.04 -12.58 1.56
C MET A 110 9.90 -13.24 0.49
N THR A 111 10.82 -14.09 0.94
CA THR A 111 11.81 -14.76 0.10
C THR A 111 11.23 -16.03 -0.58
N THR A 112 10.05 -16.49 -0.15
CA THR A 112 9.36 -17.69 -0.65
C THR A 112 8.33 -17.39 -1.74
N ILE A 113 8.66 -16.53 -2.70
CA ILE A 113 7.89 -16.46 -3.94
C ILE A 113 8.32 -17.66 -4.79
N THR A 114 7.53 -18.72 -4.80
CA THR A 114 7.70 -19.81 -5.77
C THR A 114 7.42 -19.24 -7.15
N THR A 115 8.46 -18.75 -7.82
CA THR A 115 8.40 -18.33 -9.21
C THR A 115 8.23 -19.58 -10.08
N SER A 116 7.02 -20.13 -10.14
CA SER A 116 6.55 -20.66 -11.41
C SER A 116 6.69 -19.49 -12.39
N HIS A 117 7.55 -19.62 -13.39
CA HIS A 117 7.90 -18.58 -14.36
C HIS A 117 6.65 -17.89 -14.96
N LYS A 118 6.10 -16.91 -14.24
CA LYS A 118 5.00 -16.06 -14.66
C LYS A 118 5.56 -14.66 -14.70
N THR A 119 5.51 -14.06 -15.88
CA THR A 119 5.98 -12.70 -16.12
C THR A 119 5.19 -11.74 -15.24
N VAL A 120 5.87 -11.15 -14.25
CA VAL A 120 5.29 -10.06 -13.47
C VAL A 120 5.42 -8.81 -14.33
N HIS A 121 4.31 -8.33 -14.89
CA HIS A 121 4.30 -7.02 -15.53
C HIS A 121 4.31 -5.95 -14.45
N CYS A 122 5.41 -5.20 -14.40
CA CYS A 122 5.56 -3.99 -13.62
C CYS A 122 5.81 -2.87 -14.62
N ASN A 123 4.93 -1.86 -14.62
CA ASN A 123 5.18 -0.64 -15.37
C ASN A 123 6.21 0.16 -14.57
N HIS A 124 7.49 -0.05 -14.87
CA HIS A 124 8.60 0.70 -14.28
C HIS A 124 9.17 1.62 -15.35
N SER A 125 8.85 2.91 -15.26
CA SER A 125 9.43 3.93 -16.11
C SER A 125 10.83 4.28 -15.59
N ILE A 126 11.86 3.87 -16.32
CA ILE A 126 13.23 4.33 -16.13
C ILE A 126 13.43 5.50 -17.08
N ILE A 127 13.75 6.70 -16.56
CA ILE A 127 14.23 7.79 -17.39
C ILE A 127 15.66 7.42 -17.80
N SER A 128 15.79 6.79 -18.96
CA SER A 128 17.09 6.60 -19.58
C SER A 128 17.43 7.88 -20.34
N ASN A 129 18.68 8.36 -20.31
CA ASN A 129 19.12 9.47 -21.17
C ASN A 129 19.19 9.06 -22.67
N SER A 130 18.43 8.04 -23.07
CA SER A 130 18.29 7.61 -24.45
C SER A 130 17.39 8.60 -25.18
N LEU A 131 17.86 9.07 -26.33
CA LEU A 131 17.24 10.08 -27.19
C LEU A 131 16.00 9.55 -27.92
N ASN A 132 15.10 8.86 -27.21
CA ASN A 132 13.83 8.41 -27.75
C ASN A 132 12.77 9.47 -27.42
N ASP A 133 12.02 9.90 -28.43
CA ASP A 133 11.08 11.03 -28.39
C ASP A 133 9.93 10.86 -27.35
N ASP A 134 9.69 9.64 -26.89
CA ASP A 134 8.65 9.32 -25.89
C ASP A 134 9.15 9.49 -24.44
N ASP A 135 10.43 9.19 -24.17
CA ASP A 135 11.06 9.37 -22.86
C ASP A 135 11.23 10.88 -22.53
N THR A 136 11.56 11.68 -23.54
CA THR A 136 11.66 13.15 -23.41
C THR A 136 10.29 13.78 -23.13
N LYS A 137 9.21 13.22 -23.69
CA LYS A 137 7.85 13.68 -23.46
C LYS A 137 7.37 13.41 -22.03
N ILE A 138 7.54 12.19 -21.52
CA ILE A 138 7.21 11.85 -20.13
C ILE A 138 8.04 12.68 -19.15
N HIS A 139 9.35 12.85 -19.43
CA HIS A 139 10.20 13.71 -18.61
C HIS A 139 9.69 15.15 -18.59
N ASN A 140 9.36 15.73 -19.75
CA ASN A 140 8.85 17.09 -19.84
C ASN A 140 7.49 17.26 -19.15
N ASP A 141 6.59 16.28 -19.26
CA ASP A 141 5.28 16.32 -18.61
C ASP A 141 5.41 16.22 -17.08
N LEU A 142 6.31 15.37 -16.58
CA LEU A 142 6.63 15.29 -15.14
C LEU A 142 7.31 16.56 -14.62
N THR A 143 8.28 17.11 -15.36
CA THR A 143 8.97 18.35 -14.97
C THR A 143 7.98 19.51 -14.89
N LYS A 144 7.12 19.68 -15.90
CA LYS A 144 6.05 20.70 -15.87
C LYS A 144 5.05 20.48 -14.74
N PHE A 145 4.69 19.23 -14.46
CA PHE A 145 3.82 18.90 -13.34
C PHE A 145 4.43 19.41 -12.02
N TRP A 146 5.71 19.14 -11.78
CA TRP A 146 6.39 19.58 -10.56
C TRP A 146 6.63 21.09 -10.50
N GLU A 147 6.98 21.73 -11.62
CA GLU A 147 7.08 23.20 -11.72
C GLU A 147 5.76 23.90 -11.38
N LEU A 148 4.62 23.33 -11.81
CA LEU A 148 3.30 23.87 -11.50
C LEU A 148 2.88 23.67 -10.04
N GLU A 149 3.43 22.67 -9.35
CA GLU A 149 3.19 22.43 -7.93
C GLU A 149 4.13 23.22 -7.00
N GLU A 150 5.17 23.88 -7.53
CA GLU A 150 6.05 24.72 -6.73
C GLU A 150 5.29 25.93 -6.16
N VAL A 151 5.31 26.06 -4.83
CA VAL A 151 4.74 27.22 -4.14
C VAL A 151 5.68 28.42 -4.33
N PRO A 152 5.22 29.56 -4.88
CA PRO A 152 6.07 30.72 -5.06
C PRO A 152 6.66 31.18 -3.73
N LEU A 153 7.98 31.37 -3.68
CA LEU A 153 8.64 31.98 -2.55
C LEU A 153 8.09 33.40 -2.37
N ARG A 154 7.30 33.61 -1.33
CA ARG A 154 6.90 34.95 -0.90
C ARG A 154 8.16 35.67 -0.41
N LEU A 155 8.75 36.48 -1.28
CA LEU A 155 9.75 37.47 -0.89
C LEU A 155 9.12 38.38 0.17
N ARG A 156 9.73 38.41 1.35
CA ARG A 156 9.30 39.21 2.50
C ARG A 156 9.97 40.57 2.49
#